data_AF-A0A1I1T7R7-F1
#
_entry.id   AF-A0A1I1T7R7-F1
#
_cell.length_a   1.000
_cell.length_b   1.000
_cell.length_c   1.000
_cell.angle_alpha   90.00
_cell.angle_beta   90.00
_cell.angle_gamma   90.00
#
_symmetry.space_group_name_H-M   'P 1'
#
loop_
_entity.id
_entity.type
_entity.pdbx_description
1 polymer ?
#
loop_
_entity_poly.entity_id
_entity_poly.type
_entity_poly.pdbx_seq_one_letter_code
_entity_poly.pdbx_strand_id
1 'polypeptide(L)'
;MDNLYMRKEGISRRSSSWDQTGGNTDHIRIDPGKTSVIADIEGSGVIQHIWVTIASSESHYFRKIVLRMYWDGEQEPSVEVPIGDFFGVGHGVASHYVSLPLNMITTQGMIEDKAAMNCFFEMPFSSGARIEIENECEKDIVFYYYVDYVEKPVPEDAFRFHAQFRREMPTKGLIHLEGLKAEHDKQDYAFFANDIVNAVKNLDGADNYILLEAEGEGHYVGCNLSIDNIDPIPGNSWFGEGDDMFFIDDEPWPPRLHGTGTEDYFCAAWCYPSGKYDGPYHGISLAAPVQGNGHAWTEKSLIPTEMDYSGKWTTYRFHIVDPIIFRKSIRFGIEHGHGNCQSNDYSSVAYWYQREPHKAFPQILPVVQRLPLSERASMSRFLKSF
;
A
#
# COMPACT_ATOMS: atom_id res chain seq x y z
N MET A 1 18.94 18.00 -4.78
CA MET A 1 20.41 18.06 -4.99
C MET A 1 21.08 19.06 -4.06
N ASP A 2 20.34 20.01 -3.47
CA ASP A 2 20.89 21.00 -2.55
C ASP A 2 21.64 20.36 -1.38
N ASN A 3 22.77 20.97 -1.01
CA ASN A 3 23.63 20.55 0.10
C ASN A 3 24.31 19.18 -0.02
N LEU A 4 24.30 18.51 -1.18
CA LEU A 4 25.04 17.25 -1.36
C LEU A 4 26.56 17.44 -1.20
N TYR A 5 27.09 18.60 -1.60
CA TYR A 5 28.52 18.97 -1.49
C TYR A 5 28.94 19.42 -0.09
N MET A 6 27.98 19.64 0.82
CA MET A 6 28.26 20.07 2.19
C MET A 6 28.72 18.88 3.03
N ARG A 7 29.62 19.14 3.97
CA ARG A 7 30.03 18.16 4.99
C ARG A 7 28.78 17.61 5.71
N LYS A 8 28.72 16.29 5.86
CA LYS A 8 27.69 15.58 6.63
C LYS A 8 28.25 15.22 8.00
N GLU A 9 27.44 15.36 9.03
CA GLU A 9 27.78 14.95 10.40
C GLU A 9 27.22 13.55 10.72
N GLY A 10 27.85 12.87 11.67
CA GLY A 10 27.49 11.53 12.12
C GLY A 10 28.43 10.43 11.62
N ILE A 11 28.10 9.19 11.95
CA ILE A 11 28.88 8.00 11.60
C ILE A 11 27.98 7.06 10.77
N SER A 12 28.41 6.72 9.56
CA SER A 12 27.71 5.73 8.73
C SER A 12 27.83 4.34 9.35
N ARG A 13 26.71 3.66 9.45
CA ARG A 13 26.58 2.31 9.98
C ARG A 13 25.67 1.48 9.08
N ARG A 14 25.83 0.16 9.14
CA ARG A 14 25.00 -0.81 8.42
C ARG A 14 24.77 -2.04 9.29
N SER A 15 23.51 -2.48 9.38
CA SER A 15 23.18 -3.88 9.67
C SER A 15 22.91 -4.59 8.35
N SER A 16 23.48 -5.77 8.14
CA SER A 16 23.27 -6.52 6.90
C SER A 16 23.38 -8.02 7.10
N SER A 17 22.79 -8.77 6.18
CA SER A 17 22.85 -10.23 6.15
C SER A 17 24.20 -10.81 5.70
N TRP A 18 25.28 -10.03 5.72
CA TRP A 18 26.59 -10.45 5.17
C TRP A 18 27.16 -11.65 5.93
N ASP A 19 27.91 -12.48 5.23
CA ASP A 19 28.59 -13.63 5.81
C ASP A 19 29.78 -13.19 6.68
N GLN A 20 29.59 -13.22 8.00
CA GLN A 20 30.61 -12.76 8.97
C GLN A 20 31.91 -13.58 8.96
N THR A 21 31.96 -14.70 8.24
CA THR A 21 33.21 -15.46 8.02
C THR A 21 34.05 -14.90 6.87
N GLY A 22 33.49 -13.97 6.08
CA GLY A 22 34.07 -13.51 4.81
C GLY A 22 33.74 -14.42 3.61
N GLY A 23 32.79 -15.35 3.77
CA GLY A 23 32.26 -16.19 2.70
C GLY A 23 31.24 -15.47 1.81
N ASN A 24 30.34 -16.24 1.19
CA ASN A 24 29.31 -15.74 0.26
C ASN A 24 27.90 -16.21 0.68
N THR A 25 27.72 -16.56 1.95
CA THR A 25 26.42 -16.91 2.53
C THR A 25 25.75 -15.63 3.04
N ASP A 26 25.57 -14.64 2.16
CA ASP A 26 25.16 -13.26 2.53
C ASP A 26 23.65 -13.12 2.80
N HIS A 27 23.03 -14.14 3.39
CA HIS A 27 21.63 -14.18 3.75
C HIS A 27 21.43 -14.75 5.14
N ILE A 28 20.26 -14.47 5.72
CA ILE A 28 19.74 -15.22 6.86
C ILE A 28 18.63 -16.17 6.38
N ARG A 29 18.43 -17.26 7.11
CA ARG A 29 17.28 -18.16 6.95
C ARG A 29 16.29 -17.89 8.07
N ILE A 30 15.01 -17.77 7.73
CA ILE A 30 13.93 -17.60 8.71
C ILE A 30 12.95 -18.77 8.54
N ASP A 31 12.87 -19.64 9.54
CA ASP A 31 11.98 -20.80 9.51
C ASP A 31 10.50 -20.40 9.65
N PRO A 32 9.55 -21.27 9.25
CA PRO A 32 8.11 -21.03 9.40
C PRO A 32 7.70 -20.63 10.83
N GLY A 33 6.89 -19.59 10.94
CA GLY A 33 6.38 -19.06 12.21
C GLY A 33 7.47 -18.46 13.12
N LYS A 34 8.65 -18.15 12.59
CA LYS A 34 9.74 -17.51 13.33
C LYS A 34 9.88 -16.06 12.97
N THR A 35 10.31 -15.29 13.97
CA THR A 35 10.70 -13.90 13.84
C THR A 35 12.22 -13.79 13.92
N SER A 36 12.82 -13.00 13.04
CA SER A 36 14.23 -12.63 13.11
C SER A 36 14.37 -11.12 13.31
N VAL A 37 15.21 -10.72 14.26
CA VAL A 37 15.62 -9.33 14.44
C VAL A 37 16.74 -9.04 13.44
N ILE A 38 16.48 -8.17 12.46
CA ILE A 38 17.46 -7.82 11.40
C ILE A 38 18.25 -6.55 11.74
N ALA A 39 17.77 -5.76 12.69
CA ALA A 39 18.49 -4.64 13.28
C ALA A 39 18.06 -4.47 14.73
N ASP A 40 19.03 -4.35 15.63
CA ASP A 40 18.86 -3.98 17.04
C ASP A 40 19.92 -2.92 17.35
N ILE A 41 19.51 -1.66 17.29
CA ILE A 41 20.39 -0.50 17.26
C ILE A 41 20.25 0.25 18.58
N GLU A 42 21.36 0.44 19.28
CA GLU A 42 21.43 1.27 20.48
C GLU A 42 21.73 2.74 20.13
N GLY A 43 21.29 3.67 20.98
CA GLY A 43 21.64 5.09 20.86
C GLY A 43 20.71 5.87 19.92
N SER A 44 21.26 6.87 19.23
CA SER A 44 20.49 7.79 18.36
C SER A 44 21.02 7.81 16.93
N GLY A 45 20.11 7.96 15.97
CA GLY A 45 20.46 8.01 14.58
C GLY A 45 19.26 8.14 13.66
N VAL A 46 19.53 8.05 12.36
CA VAL A 46 18.51 8.09 11.31
C VAL A 46 18.79 6.97 10.32
N ILE A 47 17.87 6.01 10.20
CA ILE A 47 17.88 5.06 9.08
C ILE A 47 17.55 5.85 7.82
N GLN A 48 18.35 5.68 6.77
CA GLN A 48 18.20 6.43 5.52
C GLN A 48 18.02 5.52 4.30
N HIS A 49 18.31 4.23 4.45
CA HIS A 49 18.11 3.27 3.40
C HIS A 49 17.86 1.86 3.96
N ILE A 50 16.84 1.21 3.44
CA ILE A 50 16.59 -0.22 3.64
C ILE A 50 16.52 -0.87 2.27
N TRP A 51 17.31 -1.92 2.06
CA TRP A 51 17.23 -2.79 0.90
C TRP A 51 16.90 -4.20 1.36
N VAL A 52 16.00 -4.89 0.63
CA VAL A 52 15.63 -6.29 0.88
C VAL A 52 15.48 -7.05 -0.44
N THR A 53 15.91 -8.31 -0.47
CA THR A 53 15.40 -9.31 -1.42
C THR A 53 15.18 -10.64 -0.71
N ILE A 54 14.24 -11.42 -1.23
CA ILE A 54 13.74 -12.62 -0.57
C ILE A 54 13.68 -13.73 -1.62
N ALA A 55 14.13 -14.92 -1.24
CA ALA A 55 13.87 -16.13 -2.01
C ALA A 55 12.98 -17.07 -1.17
N SER A 56 11.87 -17.48 -1.77
CA SER A 56 10.92 -18.41 -1.20
C SER A 56 10.23 -19.19 -2.32
N SER A 57 9.83 -20.43 -2.05
CA SER A 57 8.99 -21.23 -2.95
C SER A 57 7.51 -21.17 -2.58
N GLU A 58 7.14 -20.30 -1.65
CA GLU A 58 5.78 -20.13 -1.17
C GLU A 58 5.04 -19.07 -2.00
N SER A 59 3.83 -19.38 -2.47
CA SER A 59 3.03 -18.38 -3.18
C SER A 59 2.64 -17.22 -2.27
N HIS A 60 2.59 -16.01 -2.83
CA HIS A 60 2.20 -14.78 -2.13
C HIS A 60 3.02 -14.48 -0.86
N TYR A 61 4.29 -14.92 -0.79
CA TYR A 61 5.12 -14.71 0.39
C TYR A 61 5.27 -13.22 0.75
N PHE A 62 5.19 -12.31 -0.23
CA PHE A 62 5.16 -10.85 0.00
C PHE A 62 4.03 -10.37 0.92
N ARG A 63 2.93 -11.14 1.03
CA ARG A 63 1.80 -10.89 1.94
C ARG A 63 1.90 -11.67 3.27
N LYS A 64 2.72 -12.71 3.30
CA LYS A 64 2.91 -13.64 4.43
C LYS A 64 4.08 -13.25 5.33
N ILE A 65 5.04 -12.49 4.80
CA ILE A 65 6.16 -11.97 5.58
C ILE A 65 5.78 -10.60 6.12
N VAL A 66 5.86 -10.43 7.44
CA VAL A 66 5.49 -9.18 8.12
C VAL A 66 6.76 -8.47 8.59
N LEU A 67 6.84 -7.19 8.27
CA LEU A 67 7.87 -6.26 8.71
C LEU A 67 7.34 -5.48 9.91
N ARG A 68 8.11 -5.48 11.00
CA ARG A 68 7.86 -4.62 12.16
C ARG A 68 9.03 -3.73 12.48
N MET A 69 8.76 -2.49 12.88
CA MET A 69 9.78 -1.57 13.39
C MET A 69 9.31 -0.94 14.70
N TYR A 70 10.25 -0.80 15.63
CA TYR A 70 10.05 -0.26 16.97
C TYR A 70 11.07 0.83 17.23
N TRP A 71 10.62 1.97 17.74
CA TRP A 71 11.47 3.11 18.07
C TRP A 71 11.60 3.32 19.58
N ASP A 72 12.78 3.73 20.02
CA ASP A 72 13.02 4.28 21.36
C ASP A 72 12.60 3.38 22.55
N GLY A 73 12.62 2.06 22.34
CA GLY A 73 12.26 1.06 23.35
C GLY A 73 10.75 0.81 23.50
N GLU A 74 9.93 1.31 22.57
CA GLU A 74 8.51 1.03 22.54
C GLU A 74 8.21 -0.48 22.40
N GLN A 75 7.07 -0.89 22.93
CA GLN A 75 6.61 -2.29 22.88
C GLN A 75 5.63 -2.53 21.73
N GLU A 76 4.87 -1.51 21.35
CA GLU A 76 3.96 -1.53 20.21
C GLU A 76 4.73 -1.08 18.96
N PRO A 77 4.60 -1.75 17.81
CA PRO A 77 5.33 -1.37 16.61
C PRO A 77 4.73 -0.11 15.96
N SER A 78 5.58 0.89 15.70
CA SER A 78 5.23 2.03 14.84
C SER A 78 5.07 1.65 13.36
N VAL A 79 5.65 0.53 12.94
CA VAL A 79 5.48 -0.04 11.60
C VAL A 79 5.00 -1.48 11.73
N GLU A 80 3.85 -1.83 11.15
CA GLU A 80 3.37 -3.22 11.05
C GLU A 80 2.66 -3.43 9.71
N VAL A 81 3.32 -4.16 8.80
CA VAL A 81 2.94 -4.25 7.39
C VAL A 81 3.43 -5.55 6.75
N PRO A 82 2.66 -6.19 5.85
CA PRO A 82 3.22 -7.19 4.96
C PRO A 82 4.31 -6.56 4.07
N ILE A 83 5.41 -7.27 3.87
CA ILE A 83 6.62 -6.66 3.31
C ILE A 83 6.45 -6.16 1.88
N GLY A 84 5.69 -6.84 1.02
CA GLY A 84 5.45 -6.37 -0.35
C GLY A 84 4.66 -5.06 -0.39
N ASP A 85 3.63 -4.95 0.44
CA ASP A 85 2.79 -3.77 0.57
C ASP A 85 3.57 -2.57 1.10
N PHE A 86 4.48 -2.80 2.05
CA PHE A 86 5.37 -1.75 2.51
C PHE A 86 6.18 -1.13 1.38
N PHE A 87 6.67 -1.96 0.46
CA PHE A 87 7.45 -1.53 -0.71
C PHE A 87 6.58 -1.19 -1.91
N GLY A 88 5.30 -0.90 -1.72
CA GLY A 88 4.44 -0.23 -2.72
C GLY A 88 3.88 -1.11 -3.83
N VAL A 89 3.94 -2.45 -3.72
CA VAL A 89 3.24 -3.36 -4.62
C VAL A 89 2.32 -4.29 -3.83
N GLY A 90 1.02 -4.20 -4.14
CA GLY A 90 -0.02 -4.97 -3.50
C GLY A 90 -0.14 -6.41 -4.00
N HIS A 91 -1.24 -7.06 -3.61
CA HIS A 91 -1.66 -8.40 -4.05
C HIS A 91 -0.65 -9.54 -3.85
N GLY A 92 0.37 -9.37 -3.01
CA GLY A 92 1.36 -10.41 -2.71
C GLY A 92 2.20 -10.82 -3.93
N VAL A 93 2.45 -9.90 -4.86
CA VAL A 93 3.26 -10.11 -6.06
C VAL A 93 4.36 -9.06 -6.15
N ALA A 94 5.30 -9.26 -7.08
CA ALA A 94 6.26 -8.25 -7.48
C ALA A 94 5.89 -7.62 -8.83
N SER A 95 6.08 -6.31 -8.94
CA SER A 95 6.01 -5.58 -10.20
C SER A 95 7.05 -4.46 -10.22
N HIS A 96 7.68 -4.24 -11.37
CA HIS A 96 8.73 -3.25 -11.50
C HIS A 96 8.16 -1.83 -11.41
N TYR A 97 8.61 -1.00 -10.47
CA TYR A 97 8.28 0.44 -10.44
C TYR A 97 9.35 1.24 -9.70
N VAL A 98 9.46 2.54 -10.02
CA VAL A 98 10.38 3.46 -9.34
C VAL A 98 9.64 4.70 -8.84
N SER A 99 9.76 4.99 -7.55
CA SER A 99 9.38 6.27 -6.96
C SER A 99 10.56 6.88 -6.18
N LEU A 100 10.37 8.06 -5.60
CA LEU A 100 11.39 8.70 -4.78
C LEU A 100 11.66 7.95 -3.46
N PRO A 101 10.66 7.68 -2.59
CA PRO A 101 10.93 7.02 -1.31
C PRO A 101 10.97 5.50 -1.39
N LEU A 102 10.34 4.88 -2.39
CA LEU A 102 10.22 3.42 -2.50
C LEU A 102 10.44 2.94 -3.93
N ASN A 103 11.01 1.75 -4.09
CA ASN A 103 10.99 1.08 -5.39
C ASN A 103 11.01 -0.44 -5.25
N MET A 104 10.54 -1.10 -6.30
CA MET A 104 10.61 -2.54 -6.46
C MET A 104 11.19 -2.84 -7.83
N ILE A 105 12.39 -3.41 -7.86
CA ILE A 105 13.16 -3.68 -9.07
C ILE A 105 13.06 -5.17 -9.39
N THR A 106 12.31 -5.46 -10.46
CA THR A 106 12.18 -6.80 -11.05
C THR A 106 12.14 -6.67 -12.59
N THR A 107 11.86 -7.76 -13.31
CA THR A 107 11.71 -7.74 -14.77
C THR A 107 10.60 -6.76 -15.18
N GLN A 108 10.94 -5.77 -16.02
CA GLN A 108 9.96 -4.78 -16.49
C GLN A 108 8.85 -5.46 -17.30
N GLY A 109 7.61 -5.03 -17.06
CA GLY A 109 6.44 -5.57 -17.73
C GLY A 109 6.10 -7.01 -17.35
N MET A 110 6.65 -7.54 -16.25
CA MET A 110 6.31 -8.86 -15.73
C MET A 110 5.79 -8.75 -14.30
N ILE A 111 4.87 -9.64 -13.96
CA ILE A 111 4.44 -9.89 -12.58
C ILE A 111 5.19 -11.14 -12.13
N GLU A 112 5.92 -11.04 -11.03
CA GLU A 112 6.80 -12.11 -10.56
C GLU A 112 6.66 -12.32 -9.04
N ASP A 113 7.43 -13.26 -8.53
CA ASP A 113 7.56 -13.59 -7.11
C ASP A 113 9.00 -13.32 -6.63
N LYS A 114 9.68 -12.34 -7.22
CA LYS A 114 11.03 -11.92 -6.82
C LYS A 114 11.26 -10.46 -7.18
N ALA A 115 11.94 -9.73 -6.31
CA ALA A 115 12.34 -8.36 -6.54
C ALA A 115 13.44 -7.93 -5.57
N ALA A 116 14.22 -6.93 -5.98
CA ALA A 116 14.92 -6.07 -5.04
C ALA A 116 14.00 -4.93 -4.60
N MET A 117 13.87 -4.71 -3.30
CA MET A 117 12.97 -3.71 -2.72
C MET A 117 13.79 -2.68 -1.94
N ASN A 118 13.57 -1.40 -2.21
CA ASN A 118 14.31 -0.31 -1.57
C ASN A 118 13.36 0.69 -0.90
N CYS A 119 13.79 1.21 0.25
CA CYS A 119 13.14 2.30 0.98
C CYS A 119 14.17 3.36 1.35
N PHE A 120 13.80 4.62 1.13
CA PHE A 120 14.59 5.83 1.35
C PHE A 120 13.89 6.82 2.28
N PHE A 121 12.81 6.42 2.96
CA PHE A 121 12.26 7.23 4.05
C PHE A 121 13.29 7.37 5.17
N GLU A 122 13.45 8.59 5.70
CA GLU A 122 14.29 8.82 6.86
C GLU A 122 13.55 8.36 8.13
N MET A 123 14.13 7.47 8.92
CA MET A 123 13.49 6.95 10.15
C MET A 123 14.37 7.31 11.34
N PRO A 124 14.16 8.49 11.96
CA PRO A 124 14.93 8.92 13.11
C PRO A 124 14.56 8.13 14.38
N PHE A 125 15.53 7.93 15.27
CA PHE A 125 15.37 7.34 16.60
C PHE A 125 16.37 7.97 17.59
N SER A 126 16.00 8.09 18.86
CA SER A 126 16.75 8.81 19.90
C SER A 126 17.39 7.90 20.96
N SER A 127 16.81 6.74 21.26
CA SER A 127 17.34 5.80 22.26
C SER A 127 17.47 4.36 21.76
N GLY A 128 16.94 4.05 20.58
CA GLY A 128 17.23 2.81 19.87
C GLY A 128 16.23 2.52 18.75
N ALA A 129 16.54 1.53 17.92
CA ALA A 129 15.66 1.06 16.87
C ALA A 129 15.75 -0.46 16.73
N ARG A 130 14.60 -1.13 16.65
CA ARG A 130 14.52 -2.58 16.41
C ARG A 130 13.69 -2.85 15.17
N ILE A 131 14.21 -3.68 14.26
CA ILE A 131 13.49 -4.11 13.05
C ILE A 131 13.40 -5.63 13.04
N GLU A 132 12.17 -6.12 12.88
CA GLU A 132 11.84 -7.54 12.90
C GLU A 132 11.18 -7.99 11.60
N ILE A 133 11.49 -9.22 11.19
CA ILE A 133 10.88 -9.91 10.07
C ILE A 133 10.26 -11.20 10.59
N GLU A 134 8.94 -11.30 10.51
CA GLU A 134 8.19 -12.51 10.84
C GLU A 134 7.87 -13.28 9.55
N ASN A 135 8.21 -14.57 9.53
CA ASN A 135 7.85 -15.48 8.46
C ASN A 135 6.56 -16.24 8.79
N GLU A 136 5.40 -15.76 8.35
CA GLU A 136 4.13 -16.50 8.45
C GLU A 136 3.87 -17.43 7.23
N CYS A 137 4.91 -17.75 6.46
CA CYS A 137 4.83 -18.80 5.44
C CYS A 137 4.84 -20.19 6.09
N GLU A 138 4.39 -21.19 5.32
CA GLU A 138 4.52 -22.61 5.69
C GLU A 138 5.93 -23.18 5.42
N LYS A 139 6.78 -22.41 4.74
CA LYS A 139 8.14 -22.78 4.32
C LYS A 139 9.15 -21.77 4.83
N ASP A 140 10.41 -22.21 4.96
CA ASP A 140 11.50 -21.31 5.25
C ASP A 140 11.73 -20.31 4.11
N ILE A 141 12.27 -19.16 4.48
CA ILE A 141 12.66 -18.11 3.54
C ILE A 141 14.14 -17.82 3.66
N VAL A 142 14.74 -17.45 2.53
CA VAL A 142 16.08 -16.88 2.46
C VAL A 142 15.93 -15.37 2.33
N PHE A 143 16.53 -14.62 3.24
CA PHE A 143 16.33 -13.19 3.39
C PHE A 143 17.66 -12.45 3.32
N TYR A 144 17.77 -11.54 2.35
CA TYR A 144 18.92 -10.64 2.17
C TYR A 144 18.48 -9.23 2.52
N TYR A 145 19.31 -8.50 3.26
CA TYR A 145 18.97 -7.13 3.64
C TYR A 145 20.18 -6.25 3.91
N TYR A 146 20.00 -4.94 3.69
CA TYR A 146 20.79 -3.84 4.25
C TYR A 146 19.87 -2.88 5.01
N VAL A 147 20.26 -2.49 6.23
CA VAL A 147 19.69 -1.38 6.98
C VAL A 147 20.82 -0.38 7.20
N ASP A 148 20.82 0.68 6.42
CA ASP A 148 21.80 1.75 6.43
C ASP A 148 21.30 2.93 7.27
N TYR A 149 22.14 3.37 8.21
CA TYR A 149 21.80 4.47 9.09
C TYR A 149 23.00 5.35 9.39
N VAL A 150 22.72 6.58 9.80
CA VAL A 150 23.71 7.52 10.32
C VAL A 150 23.49 7.66 11.81
N GLU A 151 24.47 7.20 12.59
CA GLU A 151 24.53 7.43 14.02
C GLU A 151 24.85 8.91 14.27
N LYS A 152 23.93 9.62 14.91
CA LYS A 152 24.02 11.05 15.22
C LYS A 152 22.94 11.43 16.23
N PRO A 153 23.13 12.53 16.99
CA PRO A 153 22.04 13.12 17.77
C PRO A 153 20.84 13.44 16.87
N VAL A 154 19.66 13.02 17.32
CA VAL A 154 18.37 13.36 16.71
C VAL A 154 17.74 14.52 17.51
N PRO A 155 17.20 15.55 16.85
CA PRO A 155 16.50 16.65 17.53
C PRO A 155 15.34 16.14 18.39
N GLU A 156 15.11 16.76 19.55
CA GLU A 156 13.99 16.42 20.45
C GLU A 156 12.62 16.60 19.77
N ASP A 157 12.52 17.50 18.80
CA ASP A 157 11.27 17.77 18.08
C ASP A 157 10.99 16.77 16.93
N ALA A 158 11.91 15.86 16.63
CA ALA A 158 11.79 14.90 15.54
C ALA A 158 10.65 13.89 15.78
N PHE A 159 9.78 13.73 14.79
CA PHE A 159 8.76 12.69 14.75
C PHE A 159 9.36 11.32 14.44
N ARG A 160 8.59 10.25 14.61
CA ARG A 160 8.93 8.87 14.24
C ARG A 160 8.16 8.43 13.02
N PHE A 161 8.81 7.63 12.19
CA PHE A 161 8.22 7.08 10.98
C PHE A 161 7.24 5.95 11.32
N HIS A 162 6.08 5.96 10.69
CA HIS A 162 5.06 4.96 10.87
C HIS A 162 4.55 4.43 9.55
N ALA A 163 4.13 3.16 9.56
CA ALA A 163 3.41 2.58 8.44
C ALA A 163 2.47 1.46 8.92
N GLN A 164 1.24 1.46 8.40
CA GLN A 164 0.21 0.50 8.81
C GLN A 164 -0.51 -0.05 7.59
N PHE A 165 -0.68 -1.37 7.58
CA PHE A 165 -1.49 -2.08 6.58
C PHE A 165 -2.96 -2.15 7.00
N ARG A 166 -3.86 -1.93 6.05
CA ARG A 166 -5.30 -2.18 6.20
C ARG A 166 -5.83 -2.97 5.01
N ARG A 167 -6.92 -3.70 5.23
CA ARG A 167 -7.68 -4.36 4.16
C ARG A 167 -9.15 -4.49 4.53
N GLU A 168 -10.01 -4.32 3.55
CA GLU A 168 -11.44 -4.58 3.63
C GLU A 168 -11.86 -5.38 2.39
N MET A 169 -12.47 -6.55 2.60
CA MET A 169 -12.80 -7.47 1.52
C MET A 169 -14.09 -8.26 1.81
N PRO A 170 -15.18 -8.01 1.06
CA PRO A 170 -15.36 -6.85 0.20
C PRO A 170 -15.52 -5.57 1.02
N THR A 171 -15.31 -4.41 0.41
CA THR A 171 -15.81 -3.13 0.92
C THR A 171 -17.33 -3.16 1.04
N LYS A 172 -17.87 -2.37 1.97
CA LYS A 172 -19.32 -2.30 2.22
C LYS A 172 -20.07 -1.45 1.19
N GLY A 173 -20.21 -1.95 -0.04
CA GLY A 173 -20.94 -1.28 -1.11
C GLY A 173 -22.41 -0.99 -0.75
N LEU A 174 -22.88 0.23 -1.04
CA LEU A 174 -24.24 0.69 -0.76
C LEU A 174 -25.27 0.29 -1.82
N ILE A 175 -24.82 -0.15 -2.99
CA ILE A 175 -25.68 -0.62 -4.09
C ILE A 175 -25.44 -2.11 -4.32
N HIS A 176 -26.53 -2.86 -4.47
CA HIS A 176 -26.47 -4.25 -4.90
C HIS A 176 -26.31 -4.32 -6.43
N LEU A 177 -25.07 -4.24 -6.92
CA LEU A 177 -24.75 -4.09 -8.35
C LEU A 177 -25.12 -5.32 -9.19
N GLU A 178 -25.03 -6.54 -8.64
CA GLU A 178 -25.53 -7.77 -9.31
C GLU A 178 -27.05 -7.68 -9.58
N GLY A 179 -27.82 -7.10 -8.66
CA GLY A 179 -29.25 -6.85 -8.88
C GLY A 179 -29.50 -5.72 -9.87
N LEU A 180 -28.70 -4.66 -9.81
CA LEU A 180 -28.79 -3.53 -10.75
C LEU A 180 -28.50 -3.98 -12.18
N LYS A 181 -27.56 -4.91 -12.37
CA LYS A 181 -27.24 -5.51 -13.67
C LYS A 181 -28.48 -6.09 -14.34
N ALA A 182 -29.29 -6.86 -13.61
CA ALA A 182 -30.49 -7.47 -14.17
C ALA A 182 -31.51 -6.43 -14.69
N GLU A 183 -31.56 -5.23 -14.10
CA GLU A 183 -32.40 -4.14 -14.59
C GLU A 183 -31.73 -3.37 -15.73
N HIS A 184 -30.41 -3.18 -15.67
CA HIS A 184 -29.60 -2.55 -16.71
C HIS A 184 -29.69 -3.31 -18.03
N ASP A 185 -29.55 -4.64 -18.01
CA ASP A 185 -29.59 -5.50 -19.20
C ASP A 185 -30.95 -5.47 -19.94
N LYS A 186 -32.00 -4.90 -19.32
CA LYS A 186 -33.32 -4.69 -19.95
C LYS A 186 -33.47 -3.33 -20.63
N GLN A 187 -32.52 -2.42 -20.45
CA GLN A 187 -32.60 -1.06 -20.98
C GLN A 187 -31.91 -0.93 -22.33
N ASP A 188 -32.41 -0.05 -23.19
CA ASP A 188 -31.71 0.39 -24.41
C ASP A 188 -30.72 1.54 -24.15
N TYR A 189 -30.48 1.87 -22.88
CA TYR A 189 -29.65 3.01 -22.45
C TYR A 189 -28.41 2.56 -21.68
N ALA A 190 -27.24 2.74 -22.31
CA ALA A 190 -25.95 2.24 -21.82
C ALA A 190 -25.47 2.85 -20.48
N PHE A 191 -26.04 3.96 -20.02
CA PHE A 191 -25.63 4.61 -18.77
C PHE A 191 -26.70 4.49 -17.65
N PHE A 192 -27.71 3.64 -17.82
CA PHE A 192 -28.77 3.47 -16.82
C PHE A 192 -28.25 3.17 -15.41
N ALA A 193 -27.24 2.30 -15.29
CA ALA A 193 -26.67 1.95 -14.00
C ALA A 193 -25.85 3.12 -13.42
N ASN A 194 -25.09 3.83 -14.25
CA ASN A 194 -24.35 5.03 -13.84
C ASN A 194 -25.27 6.11 -13.29
N ASP A 195 -26.41 6.39 -13.93
CA ASP A 195 -27.37 7.40 -13.45
C ASP A 195 -27.92 7.08 -12.05
N ILE A 196 -28.14 5.80 -11.75
CA ILE A 196 -28.59 5.34 -10.43
C ILE A 196 -27.48 5.52 -9.40
N VAL A 197 -26.25 5.13 -9.75
CA VAL A 197 -25.08 5.28 -8.89
C VAL A 197 -24.81 6.76 -8.59
N ASN A 198 -24.81 7.63 -9.61
CA ASN A 198 -24.55 9.07 -9.51
C ASN A 198 -25.59 9.85 -8.69
N ALA A 199 -26.72 9.21 -8.33
CA ALA A 199 -27.71 9.79 -7.44
C ALA A 199 -27.44 9.52 -5.95
N VAL A 200 -26.51 8.61 -5.63
CA VAL A 200 -26.08 8.31 -4.26
C VAL A 200 -25.38 9.53 -3.67
N LYS A 201 -25.52 9.72 -2.36
CA LYS A 201 -24.85 10.80 -1.63
C LYS A 201 -24.14 10.24 -0.43
N ASN A 202 -22.87 10.56 -0.30
CA ASN A 202 -22.10 10.36 0.89
C ASN A 202 -21.97 11.69 1.65
N LEU A 203 -22.59 11.76 2.83
CA LEU A 203 -22.72 13.00 3.59
C LEU A 203 -21.97 12.98 4.93
N ASP A 204 -21.16 11.95 5.16
CA ASP A 204 -20.41 11.79 6.41
C ASP A 204 -19.07 11.04 6.24
N GLY A 205 -18.86 10.32 5.14
CA GLY A 205 -17.67 9.49 4.94
C GLY A 205 -17.57 8.33 5.94
N ALA A 206 -18.68 7.91 6.56
CA ALA A 206 -18.67 6.90 7.62
C ALA A 206 -18.30 5.50 7.11
N ASP A 207 -18.79 5.15 5.92
CA ASP A 207 -18.57 3.85 5.26
C ASP A 207 -17.44 3.87 4.21
N ASN A 208 -16.63 4.93 4.16
CA ASN A 208 -15.43 4.99 3.32
C ASN A 208 -14.43 3.91 3.73
N TYR A 209 -13.67 3.40 2.77
CA TYR A 209 -12.50 2.58 3.08
C TYR A 209 -11.47 3.44 3.81
N ILE A 210 -11.05 3.03 5.00
CA ILE A 210 -10.14 3.83 5.82
C ILE A 210 -8.69 3.41 5.57
N LEU A 211 -7.88 4.35 5.06
CA LEU A 211 -6.45 4.16 4.84
C LEU A 211 -5.64 4.44 6.10
N LEU A 212 -6.02 5.48 6.87
CA LEU A 212 -5.32 5.92 8.07
C LEU A 212 -6.29 6.43 9.13
N GLU A 213 -6.08 5.98 10.36
CA GLU A 213 -6.51 6.68 11.57
C GLU A 213 -5.33 6.80 12.53
N ALA A 214 -4.98 8.02 12.88
CA ALA A 214 -3.93 8.29 13.84
C ALA A 214 -4.36 9.38 14.83
N GLU A 215 -3.85 9.27 16.05
CA GLU A 215 -4.01 10.23 17.13
C GLU A 215 -2.62 10.71 17.56
N GLY A 216 -2.50 12.00 17.84
CA GLY A 216 -1.24 12.66 18.15
C GLY A 216 -0.95 13.85 17.24
N GLU A 217 0.29 14.33 17.31
CA GLU A 217 0.79 15.40 16.45
C GLU A 217 1.71 14.79 15.38
N GLY A 218 1.48 15.13 14.12
CA GLY A 218 2.26 14.55 13.02
C GLY A 218 1.90 15.10 11.65
N HIS A 219 2.32 14.37 10.62
CA HIS A 219 1.92 14.60 9.25
C HIS A 219 1.99 13.32 8.41
N TYR A 220 0.97 13.15 7.56
CA TYR A 220 0.88 12.07 6.59
C TYR A 220 1.70 12.37 5.34
N VAL A 221 2.44 11.37 4.85
CA VAL A 221 3.41 11.51 3.75
C VAL A 221 3.12 10.60 2.56
N GLY A 222 2.04 9.83 2.58
CA GLY A 222 1.59 9.08 1.40
C GLY A 222 1.02 7.71 1.69
N CYS A 223 0.61 7.05 0.62
CA CYS A 223 0.12 5.68 0.67
C CYS A 223 0.39 4.93 -0.63
N ASN A 224 0.23 3.61 -0.56
CA ASN A 224 -0.24 2.85 -1.71
C ASN A 224 -1.65 2.31 -1.45
N LEU A 225 -2.47 2.28 -2.49
CA LEU A 225 -3.83 1.73 -2.47
C LEU A 225 -3.93 0.64 -3.54
N SER A 226 -4.32 -0.55 -3.10
CA SER A 226 -4.44 -1.76 -3.91
C SER A 226 -5.91 -2.18 -3.99
N ILE A 227 -6.40 -2.36 -5.21
CA ILE A 227 -7.81 -2.67 -5.50
C ILE A 227 -7.84 -3.93 -6.37
N ASP A 228 -8.57 -4.97 -5.94
CA ASP A 228 -9.08 -6.00 -6.86
C ASP A 228 -10.51 -5.57 -7.22
N ASN A 229 -10.70 -5.17 -8.46
CA ASN A 229 -11.99 -4.74 -8.97
C ASN A 229 -12.84 -5.98 -9.27
N ILE A 230 -13.80 -6.25 -8.39
CA ILE A 230 -14.60 -7.48 -8.37
C ILE A 230 -16.10 -7.21 -8.36
N ASP A 231 -16.52 -5.96 -8.20
CA ASP A 231 -17.93 -5.56 -8.20
C ASP A 231 -18.13 -4.24 -8.96
N PRO A 232 -17.88 -4.22 -10.28
CA PRO A 232 -18.00 -3.02 -11.10
C PRO A 232 -19.46 -2.60 -11.31
N ILE A 233 -19.65 -1.35 -11.73
CA ILE A 233 -20.95 -0.88 -12.22
C ILE A 233 -21.29 -1.62 -13.53
N PRO A 234 -22.53 -2.09 -13.74
CA PRO A 234 -22.92 -2.76 -14.98
C PRO A 234 -22.53 -1.97 -16.23
N GLY A 235 -21.82 -2.62 -17.15
CA GLY A 235 -21.31 -1.99 -18.38
C GLY A 235 -20.14 -1.00 -18.20
N ASN A 236 -19.65 -0.78 -16.97
CA ASN A 236 -18.56 0.15 -16.68
C ASN A 236 -17.53 -0.46 -15.70
N SER A 237 -16.34 -0.78 -16.22
CA SER A 237 -15.28 -1.41 -15.43
C SER A 237 -14.57 -0.44 -14.48
N TRP A 238 -14.83 0.86 -14.53
CA TRP A 238 -14.12 1.85 -13.73
C TRP A 238 -14.43 1.77 -12.23
N PHE A 239 -13.39 1.66 -11.40
CA PHE A 239 -13.50 1.57 -9.94
C PHE A 239 -13.23 2.89 -9.21
N GLY A 240 -12.69 3.90 -9.90
CA GLY A 240 -12.01 5.02 -9.25
C GLY A 240 -12.80 6.32 -9.14
N GLU A 241 -14.13 6.31 -9.24
CA GLU A 241 -14.96 7.52 -8.99
C GLU A 241 -15.01 7.94 -7.51
N GLY A 242 -14.36 7.21 -6.60
CA GLY A 242 -14.47 7.46 -5.17
C GLY A 242 -13.60 8.61 -4.66
N ASP A 243 -14.20 9.55 -3.94
CA ASP A 243 -13.53 10.74 -3.41
C ASP A 243 -12.66 10.44 -2.18
N ASP A 244 -11.47 11.05 -2.10
CA ASP A 244 -10.67 11.09 -0.88
C ASP A 244 -11.23 12.10 0.14
N MET A 245 -11.23 11.74 1.42
CA MET A 245 -11.73 12.59 2.50
C MET A 245 -10.79 12.55 3.71
N PHE A 246 -10.20 13.69 4.06
CA PHE A 246 -9.35 13.81 5.26
C PHE A 246 -10.06 14.61 6.35
N PHE A 247 -10.45 13.94 7.43
CA PHE A 247 -10.95 14.57 8.63
C PHE A 247 -9.79 14.81 9.59
N ILE A 248 -9.37 16.08 9.73
CA ILE A 248 -8.22 16.47 10.55
C ILE A 248 -8.72 17.15 11.82
N ASP A 249 -8.15 16.78 12.97
CA ASP A 249 -8.38 17.43 14.26
C ASP A 249 -9.88 17.64 14.61
N ASP A 250 -10.68 16.57 14.48
CA ASP A 250 -12.13 16.50 14.77
C ASP A 250 -13.03 17.36 13.86
N GLU A 251 -12.60 17.59 12.61
CA GLU A 251 -13.40 18.30 11.62
C GLU A 251 -14.77 17.67 11.34
N PRO A 252 -15.83 18.48 11.15
CA PRO A 252 -17.12 18.00 10.69
C PRO A 252 -17.10 17.74 9.17
N TRP A 253 -18.14 17.06 8.68
CA TRP A 253 -18.42 17.01 7.25
C TRP A 253 -19.01 18.36 6.75
N PRO A 254 -18.64 18.83 5.55
CA PRO A 254 -17.58 18.28 4.70
C PRO A 254 -16.19 18.65 5.23
N PRO A 255 -15.20 17.73 5.17
CA PRO A 255 -13.83 18.05 5.54
C PRO A 255 -13.25 19.12 4.62
N ARG A 256 -12.22 19.86 5.09
CA ARG A 256 -11.55 20.88 4.27
C ARG A 256 -10.77 20.30 3.09
N LEU A 257 -10.38 19.02 3.19
CA LEU A 257 -9.75 18.25 2.12
C LEU A 257 -10.74 17.16 1.68
N HIS A 258 -11.40 17.44 0.57
CA HIS A 258 -12.37 16.56 -0.07
C HIS A 258 -12.02 16.48 -1.56
N GLY A 259 -11.87 15.25 -2.04
CA GLY A 259 -11.47 14.91 -3.40
C GLY A 259 -12.58 14.97 -4.43
N THR A 260 -12.24 14.47 -5.61
CA THR A 260 -13.12 14.38 -6.80
C THR A 260 -13.06 13.04 -7.52
N GLY A 261 -12.19 12.13 -7.09
CA GLY A 261 -11.98 10.83 -7.68
C GLY A 261 -10.68 10.21 -7.18
N THR A 262 -10.58 8.90 -7.28
CA THR A 262 -9.41 8.13 -6.86
C THR A 262 -8.24 8.41 -7.79
N GLU A 263 -8.45 8.41 -9.10
CA GLU A 263 -7.42 8.77 -10.06
C GLU A 263 -6.94 10.20 -9.86
N ASP A 264 -7.86 11.10 -9.52
CA ASP A 264 -7.57 12.51 -9.28
C ASP A 264 -6.68 12.66 -8.04
N TYR A 265 -7.01 11.95 -6.95
CA TYR A 265 -6.15 11.86 -5.77
C TYR A 265 -4.76 11.31 -6.11
N PHE A 266 -4.67 10.31 -6.99
CA PHE A 266 -3.40 9.74 -7.45
C PHE A 266 -2.75 10.49 -8.64
N CYS A 267 -3.16 11.75 -8.86
CA CYS A 267 -2.61 12.68 -9.86
C CYS A 267 -2.68 12.16 -11.32
N ALA A 268 -3.67 11.33 -11.62
CA ALA A 268 -4.10 10.99 -12.97
C ALA A 268 -5.39 11.76 -13.31
N ALA A 269 -6.07 11.37 -14.39
CA ALA A 269 -7.35 11.94 -14.81
C ALA A 269 -7.96 11.07 -15.91
N TRP A 270 -9.29 11.17 -16.09
CA TRP A 270 -10.04 10.40 -17.10
C TRP A 270 -9.81 8.90 -16.94
N CYS A 271 -10.00 8.41 -15.71
CA CYS A 271 -9.58 7.09 -15.29
C CYS A 271 -8.04 6.94 -15.33
N TYR A 272 -7.52 5.82 -15.85
CA TYR A 272 -6.08 5.59 -16.04
C TYR A 272 -5.76 5.28 -17.51
N PRO A 273 -5.83 6.26 -18.41
CA PRO A 273 -5.63 6.03 -19.84
C PRO A 273 -4.19 5.61 -20.18
N SER A 274 -3.23 5.95 -19.31
CA SER A 274 -1.82 5.54 -19.43
C SER A 274 -1.60 4.06 -19.13
N GLY A 275 -2.54 3.38 -18.47
CA GLY A 275 -2.24 2.14 -17.76
C GLY A 275 -1.12 2.34 -16.73
N LYS A 276 -0.33 1.30 -16.49
CA LYS A 276 0.80 1.34 -15.55
C LYS A 276 1.81 2.44 -15.93
N TYR A 277 2.15 3.30 -14.97
CA TYR A 277 3.23 4.27 -15.07
C TYR A 277 3.84 4.50 -13.68
N ASP A 278 5.06 4.99 -13.61
CA ASP A 278 5.71 5.29 -12.34
C ASP A 278 6.46 6.63 -12.41
N GLY A 279 6.15 7.50 -11.44
CA GLY A 279 6.79 8.79 -11.23
C GLY A 279 7.32 8.95 -9.80
N PRO A 280 8.11 10.01 -9.52
CA PRO A 280 8.77 10.19 -8.23
C PRO A 280 7.79 10.25 -7.05
N TYR A 281 6.62 10.87 -7.25
CA TYR A 281 5.65 11.11 -6.18
C TYR A 281 4.35 10.34 -6.34
N HIS A 282 4.01 9.88 -7.54
CA HIS A 282 2.76 9.16 -7.76
C HIS A 282 2.88 8.23 -8.96
N GLY A 283 1.98 7.25 -9.04
CA GLY A 283 1.94 6.29 -10.13
C GLY A 283 1.04 5.09 -9.87
N ILE A 284 1.13 4.14 -10.79
CA ILE A 284 0.46 2.85 -10.77
C ILE A 284 1.56 1.80 -10.80
N SER A 285 1.86 1.21 -9.64
CA SER A 285 2.93 0.21 -9.50
C SER A 285 2.51 -1.16 -10.00
N LEU A 286 1.19 -1.44 -10.05
CA LEU A 286 0.62 -2.65 -10.62
C LEU A 286 -0.65 -2.33 -11.42
N ALA A 287 -0.72 -2.83 -12.64
CA ALA A 287 -1.95 -2.92 -13.43
C ALA A 287 -2.02 -4.33 -14.04
N ALA A 288 -2.94 -5.14 -13.55
CA ALA A 288 -3.10 -6.54 -13.93
C ALA A 288 -4.58 -6.85 -14.23
N PRO A 289 -5.11 -6.34 -15.37
CA PRO A 289 -6.45 -6.67 -15.82
C PRO A 289 -6.59 -8.16 -16.09
N VAL A 290 -7.82 -8.68 -15.99
CA VAL A 290 -8.02 -10.12 -16.13
C VAL A 290 -7.87 -10.55 -17.59
N GLN A 291 -6.94 -11.46 -17.86
CA GLN A 291 -6.68 -11.98 -19.21
C GLN A 291 -7.36 -13.33 -19.45
N GLY A 292 -7.65 -13.60 -20.73
CA GLY A 292 -8.37 -14.75 -21.28
C GLY A 292 -8.08 -16.14 -20.70
N ASN A 293 -6.91 -16.37 -20.11
CA ASN A 293 -6.47 -17.66 -19.56
C ASN A 293 -5.51 -17.56 -18.37
N GLY A 294 -5.54 -16.49 -17.56
CA GLY A 294 -4.74 -16.41 -16.32
C GLY A 294 -3.21 -16.39 -16.50
N HIS A 295 -2.76 -15.90 -17.66
CA HIS A 295 -1.36 -15.57 -17.91
C HIS A 295 -1.28 -14.07 -18.19
N ALA A 296 -0.46 -13.34 -17.44
CA ALA A 296 -0.48 -11.88 -17.38
C ALA A 296 -0.13 -11.12 -18.68
N TRP A 297 0.20 -11.76 -19.81
CA TRP A 297 0.67 -11.02 -21.01
C TRP A 297 0.32 -11.64 -22.38
N THR A 298 -0.66 -12.53 -22.47
CA THR A 298 -1.04 -13.10 -23.78
C THR A 298 -2.56 -13.19 -23.93
N GLU A 299 -3.06 -12.44 -24.90
CA GLU A 299 -4.39 -12.47 -25.53
C GLU A 299 -5.39 -11.40 -25.06
N LYS A 300 -6.23 -10.99 -26.03
CA LYS A 300 -7.21 -9.89 -25.97
C LYS A 300 -7.89 -9.80 -24.60
N SER A 301 -8.03 -8.55 -24.10
CA SER A 301 -8.92 -8.26 -22.98
C SER A 301 -10.25 -8.99 -23.19
N LEU A 302 -10.72 -9.66 -22.14
CA LEU A 302 -12.02 -10.31 -22.13
C LEU A 302 -13.16 -9.29 -22.17
N ILE A 303 -12.86 -8.02 -21.89
CA ILE A 303 -13.79 -6.91 -21.93
C ILE A 303 -13.61 -6.17 -23.26
N PRO A 304 -14.65 -6.08 -24.10
CA PRO A 304 -14.57 -5.42 -25.41
C PRO A 304 -14.68 -3.89 -25.28
N THR A 305 -13.92 -3.28 -24.37
CA THR A 305 -13.84 -1.82 -24.18
C THR A 305 -12.44 -1.31 -24.53
N GLU A 306 -12.33 -0.02 -24.88
CA GLU A 306 -11.02 0.61 -25.13
C GLU A 306 -10.14 0.65 -23.87
N MET A 307 -10.74 0.55 -22.66
CA MET A 307 -10.06 0.52 -21.37
C MET A 307 -10.68 -0.55 -20.45
N ASP A 308 -9.86 -1.50 -19.99
CA ASP A 308 -10.23 -2.61 -19.10
C ASP A 308 -9.60 -2.38 -17.72
N TYR A 309 -10.45 -2.10 -16.73
CA TYR A 309 -10.06 -1.86 -15.34
C TYR A 309 -10.41 -3.02 -14.41
N SER A 310 -10.65 -4.22 -14.95
CA SER A 310 -10.84 -5.43 -14.14
C SER A 310 -9.57 -5.81 -13.38
N GLY A 311 -9.67 -6.80 -12.50
CA GLY A 311 -8.52 -7.42 -11.86
C GLY A 311 -7.81 -6.48 -10.89
N LYS A 312 -6.49 -6.62 -10.81
CA LYS A 312 -5.69 -6.11 -9.68
C LYS A 312 -4.89 -4.87 -10.05
N TRP A 313 -5.06 -3.83 -9.25
CA TRP A 313 -4.41 -2.55 -9.40
C TRP A 313 -3.72 -2.17 -8.10
N THR A 314 -2.55 -1.54 -8.19
CA THR A 314 -1.91 -0.84 -7.07
C THR A 314 -1.46 0.53 -7.55
N THR A 315 -1.92 1.55 -6.86
CA THR A 315 -1.61 2.97 -7.07
C THR A 315 -0.85 3.51 -5.87
N TYR A 316 -0.06 4.56 -6.07
CA TYR A 316 0.67 5.21 -4.97
C TYR A 316 0.71 6.71 -5.14
N ARG A 317 0.73 7.42 -4.01
CA ARG A 317 1.01 8.86 -3.92
C ARG A 317 1.81 9.15 -2.65
N PHE A 318 2.86 9.93 -2.79
CA PHE A 318 3.74 10.38 -1.71
C PHE A 318 3.67 11.90 -1.60
N HIS A 319 3.18 12.37 -0.46
CA HIS A 319 3.10 13.77 -0.08
C HIS A 319 4.45 14.26 0.48
N ILE A 320 5.51 14.18 -0.33
CA ILE A 320 6.88 14.54 0.10
C ILE A 320 7.04 16.06 0.19
N VAL A 321 6.46 16.79 -0.77
CA VAL A 321 6.54 18.26 -0.85
C VAL A 321 5.29 18.95 -0.32
N ASP A 322 4.25 18.17 -0.04
CA ASP A 322 2.90 18.61 0.34
C ASP A 322 2.29 17.73 1.46
N PRO A 323 3.00 17.48 2.58
CA PRO A 323 2.52 16.61 3.66
C PRO A 323 1.21 17.12 4.30
N ILE A 324 0.32 16.19 4.68
CA ILE A 324 -0.95 16.51 5.32
C ILE A 324 -0.75 16.57 6.84
N ILE A 325 -0.81 17.78 7.40
CA ILE A 325 -0.45 18.06 8.79
C ILE A 325 -1.67 17.86 9.71
N PHE A 326 -1.46 17.23 10.87
CA PHE A 326 -2.45 17.10 11.95
C PHE A 326 -1.82 17.37 13.31
N ARG A 327 -2.60 17.92 14.26
CA ARG A 327 -2.09 18.29 15.60
C ARG A 327 -2.71 17.46 16.72
N LYS A 328 -3.83 16.80 16.46
CA LYS A 328 -4.56 15.94 17.39
C LYS A 328 -4.92 14.61 16.76
N SER A 329 -5.42 14.60 15.54
CA SER A 329 -5.90 13.39 14.88
C SER A 329 -6.04 13.56 13.38
N ILE A 330 -5.97 12.44 12.66
CA ILE A 330 -6.28 12.36 11.25
C ILE A 330 -7.07 11.07 11.00
N ARG A 331 -8.17 11.19 10.26
CA ARG A 331 -8.88 10.06 9.65
C ARG A 331 -8.94 10.30 8.14
N PHE A 332 -8.23 9.47 7.39
CA PHE A 332 -8.23 9.48 5.94
C PHE A 332 -8.99 8.26 5.43
N GLY A 333 -10.11 8.51 4.74
CA GLY A 333 -10.84 7.50 3.99
C GLY A 333 -11.00 7.86 2.53
N ILE A 334 -11.23 6.86 1.69
CA ILE A 334 -11.58 7.02 0.28
C ILE A 334 -12.87 6.24 0.00
N GLU A 335 -13.74 6.78 -0.83
CA GLU A 335 -14.91 6.02 -1.24
C GLU A 335 -14.51 4.83 -2.15
N HIS A 336 -15.26 3.74 -2.08
CA HIS A 336 -15.10 2.59 -2.98
C HIS A 336 -16.09 2.69 -4.15
N GLY A 337 -15.71 3.47 -5.15
CA GLY A 337 -16.61 3.99 -6.19
C GLY A 337 -17.50 5.12 -5.66
N HIS A 338 -18.14 5.88 -6.56
CA HIS A 338 -18.94 7.05 -6.20
C HIS A 338 -19.94 6.74 -5.09
N GLY A 339 -19.89 7.50 -3.99
CA GLY A 339 -20.83 7.33 -2.89
C GLY A 339 -20.77 5.94 -2.25
N ASN A 340 -19.60 5.27 -2.26
CA ASN A 340 -19.43 3.92 -1.72
C ASN A 340 -20.30 2.86 -2.41
N CYS A 341 -20.48 2.95 -3.73
CA CYS A 341 -21.39 2.07 -4.47
C CYS A 341 -20.88 0.65 -4.75
N GLN A 342 -19.56 0.41 -4.76
CA GLN A 342 -18.95 -0.84 -5.23
C GLN A 342 -18.40 -1.70 -4.07
N SER A 343 -18.58 -3.03 -4.12
CA SER A 343 -18.08 -3.96 -3.09
C SER A 343 -16.77 -4.65 -3.50
N ASN A 344 -15.67 -3.89 -3.56
CA ASN A 344 -14.36 -4.35 -4.06
C ASN A 344 -13.41 -4.90 -2.97
N ASP A 345 -12.26 -5.45 -3.34
CA ASP A 345 -11.20 -5.84 -2.37
C ASP A 345 -10.17 -4.71 -2.26
N TYR A 346 -10.20 -3.96 -1.16
CA TYR A 346 -9.31 -2.83 -0.93
C TYR A 346 -8.25 -3.20 0.10
N SER A 347 -6.98 -2.92 -0.19
CA SER A 347 -5.90 -2.94 0.79
C SER A 347 -4.96 -1.75 0.60
N SER A 348 -4.34 -1.27 1.66
CA SER A 348 -3.46 -0.10 1.60
C SER A 348 -2.36 -0.16 2.64
N VAL A 349 -1.29 0.59 2.39
CA VAL A 349 -0.35 1.03 3.43
C VAL A 349 -0.32 2.54 3.44
N ALA A 350 -0.60 3.14 4.60
CA ALA A 350 -0.37 4.56 4.86
C ALA A 350 1.01 4.75 5.50
N TYR A 351 1.70 5.84 5.15
CA TYR A 351 2.99 6.24 5.69
C TYR A 351 2.86 7.64 6.30
N TRP A 352 3.37 7.84 7.52
CA TRP A 352 3.31 9.13 8.19
C TRP A 352 4.43 9.29 9.21
N TYR A 353 4.58 10.51 9.71
CA TYR A 353 5.44 10.83 10.84
C TYR A 353 4.60 11.38 11.98
N GLN A 354 4.83 10.95 13.22
CA GLN A 354 4.18 11.54 14.39
C GLN A 354 5.02 11.46 15.66
N ARG A 355 4.58 12.15 16.73
CA ARG A 355 5.14 11.98 18.06
C ARG A 355 4.72 10.66 18.69
N GLU A 356 5.64 10.10 19.45
CA GLU A 356 5.33 9.03 20.41
C GLU A 356 4.80 9.57 21.74
N PRO A 357 3.95 8.81 22.46
CA PRO A 357 3.42 7.49 22.07
C PRO A 357 2.29 7.57 21.04
N HIS A 358 2.24 6.61 20.12
CA HIS A 358 1.13 6.44 19.17
C HIS A 358 -0.03 5.60 19.72
N LYS A 359 -1.20 5.72 19.08
CA LYS A 359 -2.32 4.79 19.30
C LYS A 359 -1.94 3.40 18.82
N ALA A 360 -2.13 2.38 19.65
CA ALA A 360 -1.87 1.00 19.27
C ALA A 360 -2.60 0.63 17.97
N PHE A 361 -1.91 -0.07 17.08
CA PHE A 361 -2.48 -0.49 15.81
C PHE A 361 -3.54 -1.58 16.04
N PRO A 362 -4.59 -1.64 15.21
CA PRO A 362 -5.42 -2.83 15.13
C PRO A 362 -4.54 -4.05 14.83
N GLN A 363 -4.89 -5.21 15.38
CA GLN A 363 -4.17 -6.44 15.07
C GLN A 363 -4.15 -6.68 13.56
N ILE A 364 -2.96 -6.89 12.99
CA ILE A 364 -2.84 -7.28 11.59
C ILE A 364 -3.71 -8.52 11.30
N LEU A 365 -4.46 -8.46 10.19
CA LEU A 365 -5.33 -9.55 9.78
C LEU A 365 -4.54 -10.87 9.68
N PRO A 366 -5.10 -12.02 10.11
CA PRO A 366 -4.46 -13.32 9.90
C PRO A 366 -4.17 -13.57 8.41
N VAL A 367 -3.12 -14.34 8.09
CA VAL A 367 -2.68 -14.63 6.70
C VAL A 367 -3.86 -14.90 5.76
N VAL A 368 -4.75 -15.84 6.13
CA VAL A 368 -5.90 -16.25 5.32
C VAL A 368 -6.85 -15.10 4.96
N GLN A 369 -6.94 -14.07 5.82
CA GLN A 369 -7.79 -12.90 5.64
C GLN A 369 -7.09 -11.75 4.91
N ARG A 370 -5.79 -11.82 4.68
CA ARG A 370 -5.02 -10.79 3.93
C ARG A 370 -4.46 -11.27 2.58
N LEU A 371 -4.62 -12.56 2.25
CA LEU A 371 -4.26 -13.08 0.92
C LEU A 371 -5.20 -12.60 -0.19
N PRO A 372 -4.67 -12.29 -1.39
CA PRO A 372 -5.47 -11.86 -2.53
C PRO A 372 -6.42 -12.97 -3.00
N LEU A 373 -7.50 -12.58 -3.69
CA LEU A 373 -8.29 -13.54 -4.47
C LEU A 373 -7.45 -14.15 -5.58
N SER A 374 -7.69 -15.44 -5.85
CA SER A 374 -7.22 -16.05 -7.10
C SER A 374 -7.83 -15.34 -8.29
N GLU A 375 -7.13 -15.31 -9.42
CA GLU A 375 -7.61 -14.67 -10.65
C GLU A 375 -8.98 -15.19 -11.06
N ARG A 376 -9.21 -16.51 -10.96
CA ARG A 376 -10.52 -17.13 -11.24
C ARG A 376 -11.62 -16.61 -10.31
N ALA A 377 -11.32 -16.42 -9.02
CA ALA A 377 -12.30 -15.95 -8.05
C ALA A 377 -12.60 -14.45 -8.24
N SER A 378 -11.57 -13.63 -8.50
CA SER A 378 -11.70 -12.23 -8.88
C SER A 378 -12.58 -12.10 -10.12
N MET A 379 -12.25 -12.82 -11.20
CA MET A 379 -13.00 -12.81 -12.44
C MET A 379 -14.45 -13.27 -12.28
N SER A 380 -14.66 -14.35 -11.54
CA SER A 380 -16.00 -14.89 -11.30
C SER A 380 -16.89 -13.93 -10.51
N ARG A 381 -16.32 -13.01 -9.73
CA ARG A 381 -17.08 -11.97 -9.03
C ARG A 381 -17.34 -10.79 -9.96
N PHE A 382 -16.29 -10.31 -10.64
CA PHE A 382 -16.38 -9.21 -11.60
C PHE A 382 -17.51 -9.43 -12.64
N LEU A 383 -17.58 -10.63 -13.22
CA LEU A 383 -18.58 -10.96 -14.26
C LEU A 383 -20.03 -11.07 -13.75
N LYS A 384 -20.28 -11.01 -12.44
CA LYS A 384 -21.65 -11.05 -11.91
C LYS A 384 -22.34 -9.69 -11.99
N SER A 385 -21.59 -8.60 -11.84
CA SER A 385 -22.12 -7.24 -11.88
C SER A 385 -21.73 -6.47 -13.13
N PHE A 386 -20.70 -6.88 -13.86
CA PHE A 386 -20.41 -6.38 -15.21
C PHE A 386 -21.42 -6.90 -16.24
#